data_AF-A0A1H6QE94-F1
#
_entry.id   AF-A0A1H6QE94-F1
#
_cell.length_a   1.000
_cell.length_b   1.000
_cell.length_c   1.000
_cell.angle_alpha   90.00
_cell.angle_beta   90.00
_cell.angle_gamma   90.00
#
_symmetry.space_group_name_H-M   'P 1'
#
loop_
_entity.id
_entity.type
_entity.pdbx_description
1 polymer ?
#
loop_
_entity_poly.entity_id
_entity_poly.type
_entity_poly.pdbx_seq_one_letter_code
_entity_poly.pdbx_strand_id
1 'polypeptide(L)'
;MSIQAMVWAMDQEIVASPTARHVLLVLANYADVNGKAAFPSADTLVRQTGLSERAVRNKLAEMEELGVITRGNQAVVQAYIDRGDRRPISYDLAMPQEEKRGASGAPRKQRGARGSVTGCTSFQDGVHVVPERGAPRAPNTSFNPSINPSVNQEHTDAARPTRSQRGSTTKTVKTELPTDFAISERVRAWAAGNGHTQLEQHFAAFVTKARANGYRYASWDDAFMEAVRADWAQLSRRGGHQGSRNDRSAAAAAIFPTRTTTQEYIDV
;
A
#
# COMPACT_ATOMS: atom_id res chain seq x y z
N MET A 1 7.50 19.21 -6.65
CA MET A 1 7.59 18.14 -5.63
C MET A 1 8.21 18.74 -4.39
N SER A 2 7.62 18.50 -3.22
CA SER A 2 8.02 19.11 -1.95
C SER A 2 8.39 18.04 -0.92
N ILE A 3 9.64 18.08 -0.46
CA ILE A 3 10.11 17.18 0.62
C ILE A 3 9.39 17.53 1.94
N GLN A 4 9.15 18.82 2.22
CA GLN A 4 8.45 19.25 3.44
C GLN A 4 7.03 18.65 3.51
N ALA A 5 6.33 18.63 2.39
CA ALA A 5 4.99 18.05 2.32
C ALA A 5 5.01 16.54 2.57
N MET A 6 6.01 15.83 2.05
CA MET A 6 6.17 14.40 2.28
C MET A 6 6.53 14.08 3.73
N VAL A 7 7.41 14.85 4.36
CA VAL A 7 7.78 14.68 5.78
C VAL A 7 6.54 14.88 6.65
N TRP A 8 5.79 15.96 6.43
CA TRP A 8 4.53 16.18 7.16
C TRP A 8 3.55 15.03 6.99
N ALA A 9 3.43 14.48 5.78
CA ALA A 9 2.54 13.34 5.52
C ALA A 9 3.01 12.04 6.19
N MET A 10 4.32 11.85 6.41
CA MET A 10 4.87 10.69 7.14
C MET A 10 4.54 10.77 8.64
N ASP A 11 4.65 11.96 9.23
CA ASP A 11 4.38 12.20 10.65
C ASP A 11 2.87 12.30 10.96
N GLN A 12 2.01 12.25 9.93
CA GLN A 12 0.57 12.39 10.10
C GLN A 12 -0.07 11.17 10.78
N GLU A 13 -0.76 11.42 11.89
CA GLU A 13 -1.44 10.41 12.71
C GLU A 13 -2.95 10.35 12.52
N ILE A 14 -3.58 11.42 12.02
CA ILE A 14 -5.04 11.51 11.84
C ILE A 14 -5.55 10.43 10.87
N VAL A 15 -4.79 10.16 9.80
CA VAL A 15 -5.16 9.14 8.80
C VAL A 15 -4.74 7.76 9.30
N ALA A 16 -5.66 7.02 9.93
CA ALA A 16 -5.34 5.71 10.51
C ALA A 16 -5.07 4.62 9.46
N SER A 17 -5.78 4.65 8.32
CA SER A 17 -5.72 3.60 7.31
C SER A 17 -4.37 3.60 6.55
N PRO A 18 -3.62 2.48 6.49
CA PRO A 18 -2.34 2.42 5.78
C PRO A 18 -2.44 2.77 4.30
N THR A 19 -3.54 2.39 3.64
CA THR A 19 -3.77 2.71 2.23
C THR A 19 -4.09 4.19 2.03
N ALA A 20 -4.84 4.80 2.95
CA ALA A 20 -5.09 6.24 2.92
C ALA A 20 -3.81 7.05 3.18
N ARG A 21 -2.96 6.61 4.12
CA ARG A 21 -1.61 7.19 4.32
C ARG A 21 -0.75 7.09 3.06
N HIS A 22 -0.79 5.96 2.36
CA HIS A 22 -0.06 5.82 1.10
C HIS A 22 -0.57 6.78 0.03
N VAL A 23 -1.89 6.96 -0.11
CA VAL A 23 -2.48 7.97 -1.02
C VAL A 23 -2.05 9.39 -0.61
N LEU A 24 -2.05 9.71 0.69
CA LEU A 24 -1.60 11.00 1.21
C LEU A 24 -0.14 11.27 0.87
N LEU A 25 0.74 10.29 1.06
CA LEU A 25 2.17 10.40 0.72
C LEU A 25 2.37 10.68 -0.77
N VAL A 26 1.64 9.95 -1.63
CA VAL A 26 1.70 10.17 -3.07
C VAL A 26 1.19 11.58 -3.40
N LEU A 27 0.05 12.00 -2.84
CA LEU A 27 -0.50 13.33 -3.05
C LEU A 27 0.49 14.44 -2.62
N ALA A 28 1.14 14.26 -1.48
CA ALA A 28 2.10 15.21 -0.94
C ALA A 28 3.34 15.40 -1.80
N ASN A 29 3.77 14.36 -2.52
CA ASN A 29 4.84 14.48 -3.49
C ASN A 29 4.51 15.47 -4.63
N TYR A 30 3.23 15.71 -4.93
CA TYR A 30 2.78 16.68 -5.94
C TYR A 30 2.48 18.06 -5.38
N ALA A 31 2.51 18.24 -4.06
CA ALA A 31 2.27 19.53 -3.43
C ALA A 31 3.51 20.44 -3.51
N ASP A 32 3.27 21.74 -3.35
CA ASP A 32 4.33 22.74 -3.16
C ASP A 32 4.89 22.73 -1.71
N VAL A 33 5.89 23.56 -1.41
CA VAL A 33 6.52 23.72 -0.08
C VAL A 33 5.47 23.98 1.00
N ASN A 34 4.43 24.74 0.67
CA ASN A 34 3.32 25.08 1.56
C ASN A 34 2.21 24.02 1.59
N GLY A 35 2.40 22.88 0.92
CA GLY A 35 1.39 21.81 0.85
C GLY A 35 0.21 22.16 -0.05
N LYS A 36 0.36 23.13 -0.96
CA LYS A 36 -0.72 23.63 -1.84
C LYS A 36 -0.58 23.11 -3.26
N ALA A 37 -1.67 23.24 -4.02
CA ALA A 37 -1.73 22.97 -5.45
C ALA A 37 -1.26 21.54 -5.83
N ALA A 38 -1.68 20.53 -5.06
CA ALA A 38 -1.45 19.14 -5.41
C ALA A 38 -2.57 18.64 -6.34
N PHE A 39 -2.28 18.51 -7.64
CA PHE A 39 -3.29 18.11 -8.64
C PHE A 39 -2.88 16.88 -9.48
N PRO A 40 -2.43 15.75 -8.88
CA PRO A 40 -2.20 14.53 -9.65
C PRO A 40 -3.53 14.03 -10.25
N SER A 41 -3.48 13.49 -11.46
CA SER A 41 -4.66 12.84 -12.06
C SER A 41 -5.06 11.58 -11.28
N ALA A 42 -6.33 11.20 -11.38
CA ALA A 42 -6.81 9.95 -10.77
C ALA A 42 -6.03 8.74 -11.29
N ASP A 43 -5.71 8.71 -12.59
CA ASP A 43 -4.87 7.67 -13.20
C ASP A 43 -3.44 7.65 -12.60
N THR A 44 -2.85 8.82 -12.37
CA THR A 44 -1.55 8.93 -11.71
C THR A 44 -1.57 8.31 -10.31
N LEU A 45 -2.60 8.64 -9.51
CA LEU A 45 -2.78 8.08 -8.18
C LEU A 45 -3.00 6.57 -8.22
N VAL A 46 -3.83 6.08 -9.13
CA VAL A 46 -4.06 4.64 -9.35
C VAL A 46 -2.76 3.92 -9.68
N ARG A 47 -1.98 4.44 -10.63
CA ARG A 47 -0.71 3.84 -11.04
C ARG A 47 0.32 3.80 -9.91
N GLN A 48 0.42 4.86 -9.12
CA GLN A 48 1.42 4.95 -8.05
C GLN A 48 1.04 4.18 -6.79
N THR A 49 -0.25 4.11 -6.47
CA THR A 49 -0.74 3.43 -5.27
C THR A 49 -1.14 1.98 -5.50
N GLY A 50 -1.36 1.58 -6.76
CA GLY A 50 -1.89 0.27 -7.12
C GLY A 50 -3.34 0.04 -6.73
N LEU A 51 -4.04 1.08 -6.27
CA LEU A 51 -5.44 1.01 -5.86
C LEU A 51 -6.38 1.20 -7.06
N SER A 52 -7.60 0.67 -6.98
CA SER A 52 -8.63 0.99 -7.97
C SER A 52 -9.03 2.46 -7.89
N GLU A 53 -9.49 3.04 -9.01
CA GLU A 53 -9.90 4.44 -9.05
C GLU A 53 -11.00 4.75 -8.01
N ARG A 54 -11.95 3.83 -7.81
CA ARG A 54 -12.98 3.94 -6.77
C ARG A 54 -12.37 4.00 -5.37
N ALA A 55 -11.38 3.16 -5.09
CA ALA A 55 -10.71 3.17 -3.79
C ALA A 55 -9.95 4.48 -3.57
N VAL A 56 -9.23 4.99 -4.58
CA VAL A 56 -8.56 6.30 -4.52
C VAL A 56 -9.55 7.42 -4.20
N ARG A 57 -10.67 7.50 -4.93
CA ARG A 57 -11.71 8.53 -4.69
C ARG A 57 -12.31 8.44 -3.29
N ASN A 58 -12.61 7.22 -2.84
CA ASN A 58 -13.12 7.01 -1.48
C ASN A 58 -12.10 7.46 -0.42
N LYS A 59 -10.80 7.19 -0.61
CA LYS A 59 -9.76 7.62 0.33
C LYS A 59 -9.54 9.12 0.31
N LEU A 60 -9.63 9.77 -0.84
CA LEU A 60 -9.58 11.23 -0.92
C LEU A 60 -10.78 11.86 -0.19
N ALA A 61 -11.99 11.32 -0.35
CA ALA A 61 -13.17 11.78 0.37
C ALA A 61 -13.05 11.58 1.89
N GLU A 62 -12.55 10.42 2.34
CA GLU A 62 -12.27 10.14 3.76
C GLU A 62 -11.26 11.14 4.34
N MET A 63 -10.19 11.46 3.61
CA MET A 63 -9.20 12.44 4.06
C MET A 63 -9.72 13.89 4.04
N GLU A 64 -10.64 14.22 3.13
CA GLU A 64 -11.33 15.51 3.07
C GLU A 64 -12.27 15.66 4.29
N GLU A 65 -13.01 14.61 4.64
CA GLU A 65 -13.88 14.56 5.83
C GLU A 65 -13.08 14.66 7.14
N LEU A 66 -11.91 14.01 7.20
CA LEU A 66 -10.98 14.12 8.32
C LEU A 66 -10.26 15.48 8.40
N GLY A 67 -10.42 16.35 7.39
CA GLY A 67 -9.79 17.67 7.33
C GLY A 67 -8.27 17.64 7.10
N VAL A 68 -7.71 16.50 6.70
CA VAL A 68 -6.27 16.36 6.41
C VAL A 68 -5.93 16.97 5.05
N ILE A 69 -6.89 16.95 4.13
CA ILE A 69 -6.81 17.62 2.83
C ILE A 69 -8.06 18.45 2.60
N THR A 70 -7.94 19.47 1.75
CA THR A 70 -9.03 20.34 1.32
C THR A 70 -8.97 20.53 -0.19
N ARG A 71 -10.09 20.87 -0.83
CA ARG A 71 -10.07 21.23 -2.26
C ARG A 71 -9.32 22.54 -2.44
N GLY A 72 -8.27 22.49 -3.26
CA GLY A 72 -7.42 23.64 -3.54
C GLY A 72 -7.93 24.50 -4.69
N ASN A 73 -7.14 25.53 -5.01
CA ASN A 73 -7.48 26.49 -6.05
C ASN A 73 -7.45 25.89 -7.46
N GLN A 74 -8.62 25.65 -8.04
CA GLN A 74 -8.74 25.09 -9.39
C GLN A 74 -8.25 26.04 -10.49
N ALA A 75 -8.20 27.36 -10.25
CA ALA A 75 -7.71 28.32 -11.25
C ALA A 75 -6.24 28.05 -11.63
N VAL A 76 -5.44 27.54 -10.68
CA VAL A 76 -4.05 27.13 -10.95
C VAL A 76 -4.04 26.00 -11.97
N VAL A 77 -4.87 24.96 -11.78
CA VAL A 77 -4.98 23.84 -12.73
C VAL A 77 -5.43 24.31 -14.11
N GLN A 78 -6.39 25.23 -14.16
CA GLN A 78 -6.90 25.77 -15.42
C GLN A 78 -5.83 26.51 -16.22
N ALA A 79 -4.90 27.19 -15.55
CA ALA A 79 -3.79 27.90 -16.19
C ALA A 79 -2.71 26.96 -16.75
N TYR A 80 -2.55 25.76 -16.18
CA TYR A 80 -1.60 24.75 -16.67
C TYR A 80 -2.20 23.78 -17.69
N ILE A 81 -3.52 23.56 -17.64
CA ILE A 81 -4.23 22.59 -18.48
C ILE A 81 -5.39 23.28 -19.17
N ASP A 82 -5.20 23.66 -20.43
CA ASP A 82 -6.23 24.34 -21.23
C ASP A 82 -7.45 23.45 -21.49
N ARG A 83 -7.24 22.14 -21.60
CA ARG A 83 -8.29 21.18 -21.93
C ARG A 83 -9.13 20.81 -20.71
N GLY A 84 -10.38 21.27 -20.68
CA GLY A 84 -11.29 21.17 -19.52
C GLY A 84 -11.63 19.75 -19.06
N ASP A 85 -11.79 18.82 -20.00
CA ASP A 85 -12.10 17.39 -19.77
C ASP A 85 -11.02 16.63 -19.00
N ARG A 86 -9.77 17.10 -19.04
CA ARG A 86 -8.61 16.43 -18.42
C ARG A 86 -8.15 17.12 -17.15
N ARG A 87 -8.88 18.13 -16.67
CA ARG A 87 -8.49 18.91 -15.48
C ARG A 87 -8.69 18.06 -14.22
N PRO A 88 -7.61 17.67 -13.53
CA PRO A 88 -7.73 16.99 -12.24
C PRO A 88 -8.16 17.98 -11.15
N ILE A 89 -8.63 17.43 -10.03
CA ILE A 89 -8.97 18.23 -8.86
C ILE A 89 -7.68 18.61 -8.14
N SER A 90 -7.46 19.91 -7.91
CA SER A 90 -6.43 20.37 -6.96
C SER A 90 -6.84 20.10 -5.52
N TYR A 91 -5.86 19.65 -4.73
CA TYR A 91 -5.96 19.49 -3.28
C TYR A 91 -4.87 20.28 -2.57
N ASP A 92 -5.21 20.76 -1.38
CA ASP A 92 -4.33 21.46 -0.46
C ASP A 92 -4.25 20.65 0.84
N LEU A 93 -3.03 20.34 1.26
CA LEU A 93 -2.74 19.65 2.52
C LEU A 93 -2.94 20.61 3.70
N ALA A 94 -3.50 20.09 4.79
CA ALA A 94 -3.68 20.81 6.05
C ALA A 94 -2.39 20.84 6.87
N MET A 95 -1.29 21.24 6.24
CA MET A 95 -0.02 21.40 6.93
C MET A 95 -0.11 22.64 7.82
N PRO A 96 0.39 22.61 9.06
CA PRO A 96 0.57 23.83 9.82
C PRO A 96 1.45 24.74 8.97
N GLN A 97 0.96 25.94 8.63
CA GLN A 97 1.85 26.93 8.08
C GLN A 97 2.96 27.08 9.12
N GLU A 98 4.20 26.88 8.71
CA GLU A 98 5.30 27.56 9.36
C GLU A 98 4.99 29.06 9.18
N GLU A 99 4.14 29.60 10.06
CA GLU A 99 4.26 30.97 10.46
C GLU A 99 5.71 31.05 10.87
N LYS A 100 6.55 31.55 9.95
CA LYS A 100 7.76 32.26 10.32
C LYS A 100 7.33 33.05 11.54
N ARG A 101 7.77 32.64 12.73
CA ARG A 101 7.70 33.46 13.93
C ARG A 101 8.28 34.77 13.46
N GLY A 102 7.41 35.72 13.15
CA GLY A 102 7.78 37.04 12.74
C GLY A 102 8.42 37.65 13.96
N ALA A 103 9.75 37.53 14.07
CA ALA A 103 10.46 38.51 14.84
C ALA A 103 10.21 39.86 14.15
N SER A 104 9.58 40.77 14.90
CA SER A 104 9.28 42.18 14.58
C SER A 104 7.97 42.40 13.81
N GLY A 105 7.02 43.22 14.26
CA GLY A 105 7.21 44.46 15.01
C GLY A 105 7.12 44.34 16.52
N ALA A 106 8.24 44.60 17.21
CA ALA A 106 8.13 45.29 18.48
C ALA A 106 7.32 46.58 18.25
N PRO A 107 6.37 46.96 19.12
CA PRO A 107 5.72 48.25 18.99
C PRO A 107 6.81 49.32 19.07
N ARG A 108 7.10 49.97 17.95
CA ARG A 108 7.97 51.14 17.90
C ARG A 108 7.24 52.24 18.68
N LYS A 109 7.38 52.25 20.01
CA LYS A 109 7.16 53.46 20.77
C LYS A 109 8.11 54.49 20.17
N GLN A 110 7.47 55.49 19.59
CA GLN A 110 8.02 56.75 19.13
C GLN A 110 9.19 57.18 20.02
N ARG A 111 10.43 56.92 19.58
CA ARG A 111 11.62 57.42 20.26
C ARG A 111 11.86 58.83 19.73
N GLY A 112 11.68 59.79 20.64
CA GLY A 112 11.80 61.21 20.37
C GLY A 112 13.13 61.57 19.72
N ALA A 113 13.05 62.51 18.79
CA ALA A 113 14.20 63.15 18.21
C ALA A 113 14.71 64.26 19.15
N ARG A 114 16.03 64.25 19.33
CA ARG A 114 16.97 65.35 19.59
C ARG A 114 17.08 65.92 21.02
N GLY A 115 18.33 65.88 21.49
CA GLY A 115 18.87 66.52 22.68
C GLY A 115 20.05 65.69 23.17
N SER A 116 21.20 65.75 22.51
CA SER A 116 22.38 66.48 23.01
C SER A 116 22.64 66.18 24.49
N VAL A 117 23.61 65.30 24.77
CA VAL A 117 24.67 65.47 25.78
C VAL A 117 25.50 64.18 25.86
N THR A 118 26.80 64.40 25.74
CA THR A 118 28.00 63.57 25.87
C THR A 118 27.96 62.45 26.91
N GLY A 119 28.69 61.35 26.63
CA GLY A 119 29.07 60.37 27.64
C GLY A 119 29.87 59.19 27.09
N CYS A 120 31.11 59.44 26.64
CA CYS A 120 32.10 58.37 26.51
C CYS A 120 32.48 57.87 27.91
N THR A 121 32.55 56.55 28.12
CA THR A 121 33.67 55.95 28.86
C THR A 121 34.04 54.60 28.23
N SER A 122 35.30 54.55 27.81
CA SER A 122 36.07 53.36 27.43
C SER A 122 36.66 52.76 28.70
N PHE A 123 36.25 51.53 29.04
CA PHE A 123 36.99 50.70 29.98
C PHE A 123 37.12 49.28 29.41
N GLN A 124 38.37 48.93 29.16
CA GLN A 124 38.87 47.59 28.90
C GLN A 124 39.05 46.84 30.23
N ASP A 125 39.16 45.52 30.10
CA ASP A 125 39.70 44.55 31.05
C ASP A 125 38.82 44.00 32.18
N GLY A 126 38.70 42.67 32.15
CA GLY A 126 38.07 41.84 33.15
C GLY A 126 37.98 40.36 32.74
N VAL A 127 39.11 39.77 32.33
CA VAL A 127 39.28 38.30 32.22
C VAL A 127 39.17 37.71 33.63
N HIS A 128 38.35 36.67 33.85
CA HIS A 128 38.67 35.64 34.84
C HIS A 128 37.91 34.30 34.62
N VAL A 129 38.75 33.28 34.41
CA VAL A 129 38.75 31.86 34.83
C VAL A 129 37.62 30.90 34.43
N VAL A 130 38.04 29.97 33.56
CA VAL A 130 37.61 28.58 33.38
C VAL A 130 37.25 27.86 34.69
N PRO A 131 36.13 27.12 34.77
CA PRO A 131 36.01 26.01 35.70
C PRO A 131 36.54 24.72 35.05
N GLU A 132 37.58 24.12 35.65
CA GLU A 132 37.90 22.72 35.40
C GLU A 132 36.82 21.79 35.99
N ARG A 133 36.71 20.61 35.36
CA ARG A 133 36.49 19.30 36.02
C ARG A 133 35.10 18.68 35.87
N GLY A 134 34.97 17.94 34.76
CA GLY A 134 34.58 16.53 34.67
C GLY A 134 33.54 15.97 35.64
N ALA A 135 32.38 15.62 35.11
CA ALA A 135 31.53 14.56 35.65
C ALA A 135 31.96 13.21 35.04
N PRO A 136 32.18 12.15 35.83
CA PRO A 136 32.55 10.83 35.33
C PRO A 136 31.42 10.21 34.48
N ARG A 137 31.84 9.40 33.49
CA ARG A 137 31.00 8.56 32.61
C ARG A 137 29.87 7.87 33.39
N ALA A 138 28.63 8.05 32.94
CA ALA A 138 27.54 7.16 33.29
C ALA A 138 27.91 5.72 32.86
N PRO A 139 27.82 4.71 33.74
CA PRO A 139 28.08 3.33 33.37
C PRO A 139 27.03 2.83 32.36
N ASN A 140 27.52 2.15 31.33
CA ASN A 140 26.71 1.45 30.34
C ASN A 140 25.80 0.44 31.04
N THR A 141 24.48 0.58 30.90
CA THR A 141 23.53 -0.49 31.20
C THR A 141 23.58 -1.52 30.08
N SER A 142 24.58 -2.40 30.13
CA SER A 142 24.46 -3.74 29.55
C SER A 142 23.49 -4.51 30.44
N PHE A 143 22.37 -5.00 29.93
CA PHE A 143 21.95 -6.40 30.12
C PHE A 143 20.68 -6.72 29.29
N ASN A 144 20.93 -7.61 28.33
CA ASN A 144 20.10 -8.51 27.54
C ASN A 144 18.62 -8.73 27.98
N PRO A 145 17.65 -8.75 27.04
CA PRO A 145 16.27 -9.17 27.30
C PRO A 145 16.17 -10.65 27.69
N SER A 146 15.50 -10.93 28.81
CA SER A 146 15.11 -12.31 29.17
C SER A 146 13.91 -12.73 28.32
N ILE A 147 14.17 -13.47 27.24
CA ILE A 147 13.17 -14.25 26.51
C ILE A 147 13.11 -15.62 27.20
N ASN A 148 12.09 -15.83 28.02
CA ASN A 148 11.67 -17.17 28.43
C ASN A 148 10.35 -17.51 27.71
N PRO A 149 10.32 -18.47 26.78
CA PRO A 149 9.07 -19.04 26.30
C PRO A 149 8.57 -20.02 27.38
N SER A 150 7.52 -19.63 28.10
CA SER A 150 6.85 -20.56 29.01
C SER A 150 6.02 -21.56 28.21
N VAL A 151 6.38 -22.82 28.41
CA VAL A 151 5.84 -24.05 27.84
C VAL A 151 4.36 -24.21 28.18
N ASN A 152 3.63 -24.77 27.19
CA ASN A 152 2.25 -25.24 27.25
C ASN A 152 1.89 -25.94 28.57
N GLN A 153 0.77 -25.54 29.16
CA GLN A 153 -0.05 -26.45 29.95
C GLN A 153 -1.46 -26.44 29.38
N GLU A 154 -1.79 -27.59 28.80
CA GLU A 154 -3.14 -28.02 28.45
C GLU A 154 -3.97 -28.12 29.73
N HIS A 155 -5.15 -27.50 29.74
CA HIS A 155 -6.20 -27.80 30.70
C HIS A 155 -7.51 -28.06 29.95
N THR A 156 -8.07 -29.22 30.25
CA THR A 156 -9.25 -29.85 29.67
C THR A 156 -10.57 -29.25 30.18
N ASP A 157 -11.58 -29.40 29.31
CA ASP A 157 -13.03 -29.51 29.52
C ASP A 157 -13.83 -28.47 30.33
N ALA A 158 -14.77 -27.77 29.65
CA ALA A 158 -16.22 -28.04 29.76
C ALA A 158 -17.12 -26.90 29.15
N ALA A 159 -17.91 -27.28 28.14
CA ALA A 159 -19.28 -26.88 27.76
C ALA A 159 -19.88 -25.43 27.96
N ARG A 160 -20.17 -24.79 26.79
CA ARG A 160 -21.46 -24.16 26.33
C ARG A 160 -21.85 -22.72 26.83
N PRO A 161 -22.65 -21.90 26.08
CA PRO A 161 -22.90 -21.75 24.63
C PRO A 161 -22.49 -20.37 24.04
N THR A 162 -22.58 -20.31 22.72
CA THR A 162 -22.14 -19.30 21.75
C THR A 162 -22.86 -17.94 21.76
N ARG A 163 -22.10 -16.84 21.78
CA ARG A 163 -22.52 -15.52 21.28
C ARG A 163 -21.42 -14.92 20.38
N SER A 164 -21.72 -14.89 19.09
CA SER A 164 -21.11 -14.13 17.98
C SER A 164 -19.83 -13.33 18.28
N GLN A 165 -18.67 -13.90 17.94
CA GLN A 165 -17.39 -13.20 17.89
C GLN A 165 -16.89 -13.14 16.44
N ARG A 166 -16.90 -11.92 15.90
CA ARG A 166 -15.77 -11.21 15.28
C ARG A 166 -14.78 -12.11 14.51
N GLY A 167 -14.78 -11.95 13.18
CA GLY A 167 -13.91 -12.67 12.25
C GLY A 167 -12.43 -12.51 12.60
N SER A 168 -11.86 -13.56 13.18
CA SER A 168 -10.42 -13.76 13.28
C SER A 168 -9.88 -14.05 11.89
N THR A 169 -8.95 -13.21 11.41
CA THR A 169 -8.17 -13.48 10.21
C THR A 169 -7.17 -14.60 10.49
N THR A 170 -7.64 -15.84 10.45
CA THR A 170 -6.76 -17.00 10.42
C THR A 170 -5.94 -16.92 9.13
N LYS A 171 -4.61 -16.97 9.25
CA LYS A 171 -3.70 -17.07 8.09
C LYS A 171 -4.18 -18.23 7.21
N THR A 172 -4.64 -17.92 6.00
CA THR A 172 -5.14 -18.93 5.06
C THR A 172 -3.96 -19.76 4.55
N VAL A 173 -3.81 -20.97 5.09
CA VAL A 173 -2.84 -21.95 4.60
C VAL A 173 -3.29 -22.42 3.21
N LYS A 174 -2.36 -22.52 2.25
CA LYS A 174 -2.64 -23.05 0.92
C LYS A 174 -2.78 -24.57 0.99
N THR A 175 -4.02 -25.04 0.88
CA THR A 175 -4.35 -26.46 0.98
C THR A 175 -4.40 -27.07 -0.42
N GLU A 176 -4.06 -28.35 -0.51
CA GLU A 176 -4.31 -29.19 -1.70
C GLU A 176 -5.81 -29.44 -1.83
N LEU A 177 -6.27 -29.87 -3.02
CA LEU A 177 -7.69 -30.05 -3.28
C LEU A 177 -8.25 -31.15 -2.37
N PRO A 178 -9.18 -30.84 -1.45
CA PRO A 178 -9.80 -31.87 -0.63
C PRO A 178 -10.55 -32.88 -1.51
N THR A 179 -10.48 -34.17 -1.17
CA THR A 179 -11.16 -35.23 -1.93
C THR A 179 -12.68 -35.06 -1.91
N ASP A 180 -13.23 -34.47 -0.85
CA ASP A 180 -14.65 -34.21 -0.63
C ASP A 180 -15.07 -32.78 -1.02
N PHE A 181 -14.24 -32.04 -1.76
CA PHE A 181 -14.58 -30.70 -2.18
C PHE A 181 -15.84 -30.71 -3.05
N ALA A 182 -16.83 -29.90 -2.69
CA ALA A 182 -18.09 -29.77 -3.40
C ALA A 182 -18.38 -28.29 -3.65
N ILE A 183 -19.25 -28.02 -4.64
CA ILE A 183 -19.65 -26.66 -4.99
C ILE A 183 -20.41 -26.03 -3.80
N SER A 184 -19.82 -25.02 -3.18
CA SER A 184 -20.42 -24.26 -2.08
C SER A 184 -21.67 -23.50 -2.55
N GLU A 185 -22.65 -23.30 -1.66
CA GLU A 185 -23.90 -22.57 -1.95
C GLU A 185 -23.64 -21.12 -2.42
N ARG A 186 -22.58 -20.50 -1.89
CA ARG A 186 -22.08 -19.18 -2.33
C ARG A 186 -21.75 -19.17 -3.82
N VAL A 187 -21.11 -20.22 -4.33
CA VAL A 187 -20.71 -20.30 -5.74
C VAL A 187 -21.92 -20.57 -6.62
N ARG A 188 -22.89 -21.38 -6.16
CA ARG A 188 -24.16 -21.58 -6.88
C ARG A 188 -24.94 -20.28 -7.03
N ALA A 189 -25.10 -19.53 -5.94
CA ALA A 189 -25.78 -18.23 -5.95
C ALA A 189 -25.06 -17.22 -6.88
N TRP A 190 -23.73 -17.19 -6.83
CA TRP A 190 -22.93 -16.37 -7.74
C TRP A 190 -23.14 -16.78 -9.21
N ALA A 191 -23.06 -18.06 -9.53
CA ALA A 191 -23.23 -18.57 -10.89
C ALA A 191 -24.62 -18.25 -11.45
N ALA A 192 -25.68 -18.40 -10.64
CA ALA A 192 -27.04 -18.04 -11.00
C ALA A 192 -27.18 -16.54 -11.32
N GLY A 193 -26.56 -15.67 -10.51
CA GLY A 193 -26.55 -14.22 -10.76
C GLY A 193 -25.72 -13.79 -11.98
N ASN A 194 -24.77 -14.60 -12.43
CA ASN A 194 -23.89 -14.31 -13.57
C ASN A 194 -24.28 -15.06 -14.85
N GLY A 195 -25.39 -15.82 -14.83
CA GLY A 195 -25.86 -16.58 -16.00
C GLY A 195 -25.02 -17.81 -16.34
N HIS A 196 -24.21 -18.33 -15.40
CA HIS A 196 -23.43 -19.55 -15.60
C HIS A 196 -24.29 -20.79 -15.31
N THR A 197 -24.80 -21.44 -16.35
CA THR A 197 -25.71 -22.60 -16.22
C THR A 197 -24.99 -23.97 -16.22
N GLN A 198 -23.72 -24.02 -16.60
CA GLN A 198 -22.95 -25.27 -16.76
C GLN A 198 -21.97 -25.53 -15.60
N LEU A 199 -22.37 -25.21 -14.38
CA LEU A 199 -21.47 -25.19 -13.23
C LEU A 199 -20.85 -26.56 -12.92
N GLU A 200 -21.61 -27.65 -13.07
CA GLU A 200 -21.12 -29.02 -12.85
C GLU A 200 -20.05 -29.43 -13.86
N GLN A 201 -20.19 -29.00 -15.12
CA GLN A 201 -19.21 -29.29 -16.18
C GLN A 201 -17.91 -28.52 -15.95
N HIS A 202 -18.00 -27.25 -15.53
CA HIS A 202 -16.84 -26.49 -15.10
C HIS A 202 -16.18 -27.10 -13.86
N PHE A 203 -16.96 -27.61 -12.92
CA PHE A 203 -16.45 -28.23 -11.70
C PHE A 203 -15.64 -29.49 -11.99
N ALA A 204 -16.17 -30.39 -12.82
CA ALA A 204 -15.45 -31.60 -13.22
C ALA A 204 -14.11 -31.25 -13.92
N ALA A 205 -14.12 -30.32 -14.88
CA ALA A 205 -12.92 -29.86 -15.57
C ALA A 205 -11.91 -29.19 -14.62
N PHE A 206 -12.39 -28.43 -13.64
CA PHE A 206 -11.57 -27.78 -12.63
C PHE A 206 -10.88 -28.80 -11.72
N VAL A 207 -11.60 -29.80 -11.21
CA VAL A 207 -11.02 -30.86 -10.35
C VAL A 207 -9.93 -31.64 -11.10
N THR A 208 -10.18 -32.04 -12.35
CA THR A 208 -9.18 -32.75 -13.16
C THR A 208 -7.91 -31.92 -13.35
N LYS A 209 -8.04 -30.63 -13.69
CA LYS A 209 -6.90 -29.73 -13.88
C LYS A 209 -6.16 -29.43 -12.57
N ALA A 210 -6.89 -29.22 -11.48
CA ALA A 210 -6.31 -28.95 -10.18
C ALA A 210 -5.51 -30.14 -9.64
N ARG A 211 -6.00 -31.37 -9.83
CA ARG A 211 -5.28 -32.60 -9.47
C ARG A 211 -4.08 -32.84 -10.38
N ALA A 212 -4.23 -32.67 -11.69
CA ALA A 212 -3.14 -32.89 -12.65
C ALA A 212 -1.96 -31.92 -12.43
N ASN A 213 -2.25 -30.66 -12.11
CA ASN A 213 -1.23 -29.63 -11.94
C ASN A 213 -0.80 -29.42 -10.47
N GLY A 214 -1.40 -30.14 -9.52
CA GLY A 214 -1.11 -29.99 -8.09
C GLY A 214 -1.36 -28.58 -7.57
N TYR A 215 -2.40 -27.90 -8.05
CA TYR A 215 -2.66 -26.53 -7.62
C TYR A 215 -2.99 -26.45 -6.13
N ARG A 216 -2.50 -25.40 -5.47
CA ARG A 216 -2.73 -25.13 -4.05
C ARG A 216 -3.29 -23.74 -3.89
N TYR A 217 -4.52 -23.66 -3.40
CA TYR A 217 -5.22 -22.40 -3.21
C TYR A 217 -5.56 -22.17 -1.73
N ALA A 218 -5.60 -20.90 -1.35
CA ALA A 218 -6.06 -20.47 -0.03
C ALA A 218 -7.59 -20.50 0.08
N SER A 219 -8.28 -20.31 -1.04
CA SER A 219 -9.74 -20.36 -1.17
C SER A 219 -10.08 -21.07 -2.47
N TRP A 220 -10.59 -22.30 -2.35
CA TRP A 220 -10.97 -23.13 -3.49
C TRP A 220 -12.20 -22.58 -4.23
N ASP A 221 -13.13 -21.93 -3.51
CA ASP A 221 -14.29 -21.27 -4.10
C ASP A 221 -13.89 -20.13 -5.05
N ASP A 222 -12.93 -19.30 -4.64
CA ASP A 222 -12.48 -18.17 -5.48
C ASP A 222 -11.69 -18.66 -6.70
N ALA A 223 -10.86 -19.69 -6.52
CA ALA A 223 -10.16 -20.34 -7.63
C ALA A 223 -11.14 -20.98 -8.63
N PHE A 224 -12.22 -21.58 -8.14
CA PHE A 224 -13.24 -22.18 -8.99
C PHE A 224 -14.05 -21.11 -9.75
N MET A 225 -14.44 -20.01 -9.09
CA MET A 225 -15.10 -18.88 -9.78
C MET A 225 -14.24 -18.30 -10.91
N GLU A 226 -12.93 -18.17 -10.69
CA GLU A 226 -12.00 -17.70 -11.72
C GLU A 226 -11.89 -18.71 -12.89
N ALA A 227 -11.85 -20.01 -12.60
CA ALA A 227 -11.84 -21.05 -13.63
C ALA A 227 -13.13 -21.09 -14.46
N VAL A 228 -14.29 -20.79 -13.86
CA VAL A 228 -15.57 -20.64 -14.57
C VAL A 228 -15.52 -19.42 -15.49
N ARG A 229 -15.04 -18.26 -15.00
CA ARG A 229 -14.89 -17.04 -15.81
C ARG A 229 -13.94 -17.20 -16.98
N ALA A 230 -12.82 -17.89 -16.75
CA ALA A 230 -11.81 -18.15 -17.78
C ALA A 230 -12.20 -19.30 -18.73
N ASP A 231 -13.42 -19.84 -18.62
CA ASP A 231 -13.93 -20.98 -19.36
C ASP A 231 -12.90 -22.12 -19.49
N TRP A 232 -12.43 -22.60 -18.34
CA TRP A 232 -11.49 -23.72 -18.32
C TRP A 232 -12.08 -25.00 -18.91
N ALA A 233 -13.41 -25.13 -18.92
CA ALA A 233 -14.11 -26.25 -19.54
C ALA A 233 -14.18 -26.12 -21.08
N GLN A 234 -13.79 -24.96 -21.64
CA GLN A 234 -13.80 -24.67 -23.07
C GLN A 234 -15.18 -24.93 -23.71
N LEU A 235 -16.25 -24.72 -22.95
CA LEU A 235 -17.62 -25.02 -23.38
C LEU A 235 -18.13 -24.00 -24.39
N SER A 236 -17.59 -22.77 -24.37
CA SER A 236 -17.89 -21.73 -25.37
C SER A 236 -17.29 -22.02 -26.75
N ARG A 237 -16.18 -22.79 -26.82
CA ARG A 237 -15.45 -23.06 -28.08
C ARG A 237 -16.06 -24.17 -28.93
N ARG A 238 -17.05 -24.91 -28.44
CA ARG A 238 -17.75 -25.94 -29.23
C ARG A 238 -18.79 -25.40 -30.22
N GLY A 239 -19.05 -24.08 -30.21
CA GLY A 239 -20.08 -23.44 -31.03
C GLY A 239 -19.61 -22.62 -32.24
N GLY A 240 -18.32 -22.52 -32.56
CA GLY A 240 -17.88 -21.61 -33.64
C GLY A 240 -16.48 -21.83 -34.19
N HIS A 241 -16.46 -22.33 -35.44
CA HIS A 241 -15.46 -22.14 -36.50
C HIS A 241 -14.04 -22.72 -36.36
N GLN A 242 -13.77 -23.72 -37.21
CA GLN A 242 -12.46 -24.08 -37.75
C GLN A 242 -11.71 -22.83 -38.24
N GLY A 243 -10.43 -22.70 -37.87
CA GLY A 243 -9.52 -21.78 -38.55
C GLY A 243 -8.23 -21.50 -37.77
N SER A 244 -7.11 -21.98 -38.31
CA SER A 244 -5.73 -21.62 -37.94
C SER A 244 -5.10 -22.36 -36.76
N ARG A 245 -4.66 -23.60 -37.05
CA ARG A 245 -3.34 -24.08 -36.60
C ARG A 245 -2.28 -23.06 -37.03
N ASN A 246 -1.51 -22.57 -36.08
CA ASN A 246 -0.07 -22.44 -36.28
C ASN A 246 0.66 -22.64 -34.96
N ASP A 247 1.53 -23.63 -34.99
CA ASP A 247 2.42 -24.07 -33.94
C ASP A 247 3.36 -22.95 -33.50
N ARG A 248 3.45 -22.72 -32.18
CA ARG A 248 4.68 -22.34 -31.48
C ARG A 248 4.66 -22.88 -30.05
N SER A 249 4.70 -24.20 -29.93
CA SER A 249 5.28 -24.88 -28.76
C SER A 249 6.79 -25.04 -29.01
N ALA A 250 7.58 -24.02 -28.63
CA ALA A 250 9.03 -24.14 -28.51
C ALA A 250 9.58 -23.00 -27.63
N ALA A 251 9.66 -23.24 -26.32
CA ALA A 251 10.71 -22.70 -25.43
C ALA A 251 10.46 -23.15 -23.98
N ALA A 252 10.73 -24.43 -23.71
CA ALA A 252 11.03 -24.90 -22.36
C ALA A 252 12.07 -26.01 -22.48
N ALA A 253 13.35 -25.66 -22.29
CA ALA A 253 14.43 -26.50 -21.78
C ALA A 253 15.78 -25.96 -22.27
N ALA A 254 16.48 -25.24 -21.40
CA ALA A 254 17.93 -25.19 -21.43
C ALA A 254 18.41 -25.40 -19.99
N ILE A 255 19.58 -26.04 -19.86
CA ILE A 255 20.35 -26.28 -18.64
C ILE A 255 20.05 -27.62 -17.92
N PHE A 256 20.41 -28.76 -18.52
CA PHE A 256 21.55 -29.62 -18.13
C PHE A 256 21.57 -30.93 -18.99
N PRO A 257 22.75 -31.53 -19.25
CA PRO A 257 22.96 -32.50 -20.32
C PRO A 257 22.79 -33.95 -19.85
N THR A 258 22.13 -34.79 -20.65
CA THR A 258 22.17 -36.24 -20.48
C THR A 258 23.01 -36.86 -21.58
N ARG A 259 24.14 -37.46 -21.19
CA ARG A 259 24.94 -38.39 -21.99
C ARG A 259 24.04 -39.49 -22.56
N THR A 260 24.15 -39.74 -23.85
CA THR A 260 23.64 -40.97 -24.46
C THR A 260 24.84 -41.76 -25.00
N THR A 261 25.04 -42.92 -24.39
CA THR A 261 25.90 -44.01 -24.85
C THR A 261 25.42 -44.47 -26.23
N THR A 262 26.26 -44.32 -27.26
CA THR A 262 26.07 -44.98 -28.55
C THR A 262 26.90 -46.26 -28.55
N GLN A 263 26.19 -47.39 -28.51
CA GLN A 263 26.72 -48.70 -28.84
C GLN A 263 26.76 -48.80 -30.38
N GLU A 264 27.90 -48.55 -31.00
CA GLU A 264 28.10 -48.87 -32.41
C GLU A 264 28.58 -50.32 -32.53
N TYR A 265 27.81 -51.10 -33.29
CA TYR A 265 28.17 -52.39 -33.85
C TYR A 265 28.44 -52.17 -35.34
N ILE A 266 29.68 -52.39 -35.78
CA ILE A 266 30.02 -52.59 -37.20
C ILE A 266 31.04 -53.73 -37.26
N ASP A 267 30.63 -54.85 -37.88
CA ASP A 267 31.49 -55.90 -38.45
C ASP A 267 32.25 -55.35 -39.68
N VAL A 268 33.58 -55.50 -39.72
CA VAL A 268 34.42 -56.21 -40.72
C VAL A 268 35.86 -56.22 -40.21
#